data_AF-A0A6Q8PGQ4-F1
#
_entry.id   AF-A0A6Q8PGQ4-F1
#
_cell.length_a   1.000
_cell.length_b   1.000
_cell.length_c   1.000
_cell.angle_alpha   90.00
_cell.angle_beta   90.00
_cell.angle_gamma   90.00
#
_symmetry.space_group_name_H-M   'P 1'
#
loop_
_entity.id
_entity.type
_entity.pdbx_description
1 polymer ?
#
loop_
_entity_poly.entity_id
_entity_poly.type
_entity_poly.pdbx_seq_one_letter_code
_entity_poly.pdbx_strand_id
1 'polypeptide(L)'
;MPPNINWKEIMKVDPDDLPRQEELADNLLISLSKVEVNELKSEKQENVIHLFRITQSLMKMKAQEVELALEEVEKAGEEQAKFENQLKTKVMKLENELEMAQQSAGGRDTRFLRNEICQLEKQLEQKDRELEDMEKELEKEKKVNEQLALRNEEAENENSKLRRENKRLKKKNEQLCQDIIDYQKQIDSQKETLLSRRGEDSDYRSQLSKKNYELIQYLDEIQTLTEANEKIEVQNQEMRKNLEESVQEMEKMTDEYNRMKAIVHQTDNVIDQLKKENDHYQLQVQELTDLLKSKNEEDDPIMVAVNAKVEEWKLILSSKDDEIIEYQQMLHNLREKLKNAQLDADKSNVMALQQGIQERDSQIKMLTEQVEQYTKEMEKNTCIIEDLKNELQRNKGASTLSQQTHMKIQSTLDILKEKTKEAERTAELAEADAREKDKELVEALKRLKDYESGVYGLEDAVVEIKNCKNQIKIRDREIEILTKEINKLELKISDFLDENEALRERALNQRQ
;
A
#
# COMPACT_ATOMS: atom_id res chain seq x y z
N MET A 1 62.60 26.64 -4.52
CA MET A 1 61.31 27.08 -3.97
C MET A 1 61.33 26.79 -2.48
N PRO A 2 60.74 27.63 -1.61
CA PRO A 2 60.58 27.26 -0.21
C PRO A 2 59.77 25.95 -0.16
N PRO A 3 60.05 25.04 0.77
CA PRO A 3 59.24 23.83 0.91
C PRO A 3 57.79 24.23 1.16
N ASN A 4 56.85 23.62 0.43
CA ASN A 4 55.42 23.90 0.58
C ASN A 4 54.89 23.47 1.98
N ILE A 5 55.72 22.76 2.75
CA ILE A 5 55.40 22.19 4.05
C ILE A 5 56.36 22.73 5.11
N ASN A 6 55.81 23.39 6.13
CA ASN A 6 56.57 23.71 7.33
C ASN A 6 56.46 22.57 8.36
N TRP A 7 57.35 21.59 8.25
CA TRP A 7 57.38 20.41 9.14
C TRP A 7 57.48 20.76 10.64
N LYS A 8 58.06 21.92 10.99
CA LYS A 8 58.15 22.38 12.38
C LYS A 8 56.81 22.84 12.94
N GLU A 9 55.90 23.29 12.09
CA GLU A 9 54.54 23.68 12.48
C GLU A 9 53.64 22.46 12.51
N ILE A 10 53.73 21.57 11.50
CA ILE A 10 52.94 20.34 11.45
C ILE A 10 53.22 19.44 12.66
N MET A 11 54.49 19.24 13.04
CA MET A 11 54.84 18.37 14.18
C MET A 11 54.46 18.95 15.55
N LYS A 12 54.03 20.22 15.62
CA LYS A 12 53.51 20.84 16.85
C LYS A 12 52.00 20.70 16.99
N VAL A 13 51.32 20.34 15.91
CA VAL A 13 49.86 20.19 15.90
C VAL A 13 49.52 18.83 16.47
N ASP A 14 48.70 18.80 17.51
CA ASP A 14 48.16 17.54 18.01
C ASP A 14 46.96 17.12 17.14
N PRO A 15 47.01 15.94 16.48
CA PRO A 15 45.89 15.44 15.66
C PRO A 15 44.57 15.29 16.43
N ASP A 16 44.62 15.10 17.75
CA ASP A 16 43.42 14.86 18.58
C ASP A 16 42.74 16.17 19.02
N ASP A 17 43.50 17.28 19.14
CA ASP A 17 42.97 18.62 19.47
C ASP A 17 42.56 19.43 18.23
N LEU A 18 42.94 18.98 17.04
CA LEU A 18 42.65 19.63 15.77
C LEU A 18 41.14 19.88 15.50
N PRO A 19 40.19 19.00 15.90
CA PRO A 19 38.75 19.25 15.75
C PRO A 19 38.23 20.47 16.51
N ARG A 20 38.99 21.00 17.48
CA ARG A 20 38.60 22.18 18.26
C ARG A 20 39.16 23.48 17.68
N GLN A 21 39.93 23.41 16.60
CA GLN A 21 40.70 24.51 16.03
C GLN A 21 40.43 24.65 14.53
N GLU A 22 39.21 25.08 14.19
CA GLU A 22 38.70 25.18 12.82
C GLU A 22 39.58 26.05 11.89
N GLU A 23 40.00 27.23 12.34
CA GLU A 23 40.88 28.11 11.56
C GLU A 23 42.25 27.48 11.27
N LEU A 24 42.80 26.72 12.22
CA LEU A 24 44.07 26.03 12.02
C LEU A 24 43.90 24.82 11.10
N ALA A 25 42.76 24.13 11.20
CA ALA A 25 42.41 23.02 10.34
C ALA A 25 42.27 23.42 8.87
N ASP A 26 41.61 24.54 8.59
CA ASP A 26 41.44 25.05 7.22
C ASP A 26 42.77 25.50 6.61
N ASN A 27 43.61 26.17 7.40
CA ASN A 27 44.95 26.56 6.96
C ASN A 27 45.85 25.34 6.69
N LEU A 28 45.76 24.29 7.53
CA LEU A 28 46.45 23.03 7.31
C LEU A 28 45.91 22.29 6.08
N LEU A 29 44.60 22.27 5.85
CA LEU A 29 44.00 21.65 4.67
C LEU A 29 44.50 22.29 3.36
N ILE A 30 44.56 23.63 3.32
CA ILE A 30 45.11 24.38 2.18
C ILE A 30 46.60 24.06 1.97
N SER A 31 47.35 23.91 3.05
CA SER A 31 48.78 23.60 3.00
C SER A 31 49.03 22.14 2.58
N LEU A 32 48.24 21.21 3.09
CA LEU A 32 48.34 19.77 2.82
C LEU A 32 47.86 19.38 1.41
N SER A 33 46.86 20.10 0.87
CA SER A 33 46.39 19.88 -0.52
C SER A 33 47.44 20.22 -1.58
N LYS A 34 48.49 20.96 -1.23
CA LYS A 34 49.59 21.39 -2.13
C LYS A 34 50.85 20.53 -2.00
N VAL A 35 50.79 19.45 -1.21
CA VAL A 35 51.92 18.55 -0.96
C VAL A 35 52.12 17.59 -2.12
N GLU A 36 53.30 17.61 -2.71
CA GLU A 36 53.67 16.68 -3.78
C GLU A 36 54.45 15.47 -3.24
N VAL A 37 54.25 14.31 -3.87
CA VAL A 37 54.86 13.02 -3.48
C VAL A 37 56.40 13.07 -3.45
N ASN A 38 57.00 13.97 -4.22
CA ASN A 38 58.46 14.12 -4.27
C ASN A 38 59.05 14.76 -2.99
N GLU A 39 58.27 15.55 -2.26
CA GLU A 39 58.67 16.20 -1.00
C GLU A 39 58.68 15.23 0.19
N LEU A 40 58.04 14.06 0.05
CA LEU A 40 57.91 13.04 1.10
C LEU A 40 58.99 11.95 1.04
N LYS A 41 59.73 11.83 -0.07
CA LYS A 41 60.71 10.73 -0.30
C LYS A 41 61.98 10.82 0.56
N SER A 42 62.33 12.01 1.04
CA SER A 42 63.54 12.26 1.85
C SER A 42 63.27 12.44 3.34
N GLU A 43 62.01 12.32 3.76
CA GLU A 43 61.57 12.62 5.13
C GLU A 43 61.60 11.41 6.06
N LYS A 44 61.65 11.69 7.37
CA LYS A 44 61.64 10.63 8.40
C LYS A 44 60.28 9.94 8.44
N GLN A 45 60.27 8.63 8.66
CA GLN A 45 59.06 7.82 8.76
C GLN A 45 58.07 8.36 9.82
N GLU A 46 58.57 8.90 10.94
CA GLU A 46 57.77 9.52 12.00
C GLU A 46 57.00 10.77 11.50
N ASN A 47 57.63 11.61 10.67
CA ASN A 47 57.01 12.80 10.11
C ASN A 47 55.85 12.44 9.18
N VAL A 48 56.03 11.39 8.37
CA VAL A 48 55.01 10.89 7.43
C VAL A 48 53.83 10.25 8.18
N ILE A 49 54.10 9.51 9.26
CA ILE A 49 53.05 8.93 10.11
C ILE A 49 52.24 10.04 10.81
N HIS A 50 52.91 11.08 11.30
CA HIS A 50 52.23 12.20 11.96
C HIS A 50 51.39 13.03 10.96
N LEU A 51 51.93 13.29 9.77
CA LEU A 51 51.20 13.91 8.66
C LEU A 51 49.93 13.12 8.30
N PHE A 52 50.04 11.79 8.25
CA PHE A 52 48.90 10.92 7.99
C PHE A 52 47.84 11.02 9.09
N ARG A 53 48.24 11.09 10.37
CA ARG A 53 47.29 11.30 11.49
C ARG A 53 46.56 12.63 11.40
N ILE A 54 47.28 13.72 11.12
CA ILE A 54 46.69 15.05 10.92
C ILE A 54 45.72 15.02 9.74
N THR A 55 46.13 14.42 8.61
CA THR A 55 45.27 14.29 7.43
C THR A 55 44.03 13.45 7.73
N GLN A 56 44.16 12.37 8.51
CA GLN A 56 43.05 11.53 8.94
C GLN A 56 42.06 12.30 9.84
N SER A 57 42.55 13.12 10.78
CA SER A 57 41.70 13.99 11.60
C SER A 57 40.99 15.05 10.75
N LEU A 58 41.69 15.70 9.82
CA LEU A 58 41.09 16.66 8.88
C LEU A 58 40.02 16.01 8.00
N MET A 59 40.26 14.79 7.50
CA MET A 59 39.26 14.05 6.72
C MET A 59 38.02 13.72 7.55
N LYS A 60 38.18 13.35 8.83
CA LYS A 60 37.04 13.10 9.72
C LYS A 60 36.22 14.38 9.97
N MET A 61 36.88 15.51 10.19
CA MET A 61 36.22 16.80 10.36
C MET A 61 35.49 17.25 9.10
N LYS A 62 36.13 17.18 7.93
CA LYS A 62 35.47 17.53 6.67
C LYS A 62 34.33 16.58 6.31
N ALA A 63 34.41 15.30 6.69
CA ALA A 63 33.27 14.39 6.56
C ALA A 63 32.09 14.81 7.46
N GLN A 64 32.35 15.21 8.70
CA GLN A 64 31.33 15.71 9.64
C GLN A 64 30.72 17.04 9.18
N GLU A 65 31.53 17.98 8.67
CA GLU A 65 31.03 19.24 8.10
C GLU A 65 30.10 18.99 6.92
N VAL A 66 30.45 18.06 6.02
CA VAL A 66 29.60 17.68 4.89
C VAL A 66 28.30 17.02 5.35
N GLU A 67 28.36 16.15 6.37
CA GLU A 67 27.17 15.50 6.95
C GLU A 67 26.20 16.53 7.55
N LEU A 68 26.72 17.49 8.33
CA LEU A 68 25.91 18.59 8.89
C LEU A 68 25.30 19.48 7.79
N ALA A 69 26.07 19.82 6.75
CA ALA A 69 25.56 20.61 5.63
C ALA A 69 24.45 19.86 4.85
N LEU A 70 24.57 18.54 4.69
CA LEU A 70 23.51 17.73 4.07
C LEU A 70 22.25 17.69 4.93
N GLU A 71 22.37 17.54 6.25
CA GLU A 71 21.22 17.61 7.16
C GLU A 71 20.50 18.97 7.12
N GLU A 72 21.25 20.08 7.04
CA GLU A 72 20.67 21.42 6.91
C GLU A 72 19.91 21.59 5.59
N VAL A 73 20.46 21.10 4.49
CA VAL A 73 19.79 21.11 3.18
C VAL A 73 18.53 20.25 3.18
N GLU A 74 18.57 19.07 3.81
CA GLU A 74 17.40 18.19 3.93
C GLU A 74 16.28 18.85 4.75
N LYS A 75 16.61 19.44 5.90
CA LYS A 75 15.64 20.19 6.73
C LYS A 75 15.02 21.36 5.98
N ALA A 76 15.83 22.16 5.26
CA ALA A 76 15.32 23.25 4.43
C ALA A 76 14.39 22.74 3.32
N GLY A 77 14.73 21.60 2.69
CA GLY A 77 13.90 20.94 1.69
C GLY A 77 12.56 20.46 2.27
N GLU A 78 12.54 19.88 3.47
CA GLU A 78 11.31 19.48 4.15
C GLU A 78 10.39 20.67 4.47
N GLU A 79 10.96 21.77 4.97
CA GLU A 79 10.21 22.99 5.28
C GLU A 79 9.61 23.63 4.02
N GLN A 80 10.39 23.67 2.94
CA GLN A 80 9.92 24.12 1.63
C GLN A 80 8.78 23.25 1.10
N ALA A 81 8.91 21.92 1.17
CA ALA A 81 7.86 20.99 0.75
C ALA A 81 6.58 21.13 1.60
N LYS A 82 6.70 21.38 2.91
CA LYS A 82 5.55 21.65 3.78
C LYS A 82 4.84 22.94 3.38
N PHE A 83 5.59 24.00 3.08
CA PHE A 83 5.03 25.28 2.64
C PHE A 83 4.35 25.17 1.27
N GLU A 84 4.97 24.45 0.32
CA GLU A 84 4.41 24.20 -1.01
C GLU A 84 3.11 23.40 -0.93
N ASN A 85 3.06 22.36 -0.09
CA ASN A 85 1.83 21.59 0.13
C ASN A 85 0.70 22.45 0.74
N GLN A 86 1.02 23.36 1.65
CA GLN A 86 0.04 24.31 2.21
C GLN A 86 -0.50 25.26 1.13
N LEU A 87 0.37 25.77 0.25
CA LEU A 87 -0.03 26.60 -0.88
C LEU A 87 -0.88 25.83 -1.88
N LYS A 88 -0.48 24.62 -2.26
CA LYS A 88 -1.24 23.74 -3.16
C LYS A 88 -2.64 23.43 -2.62
N THR A 89 -2.74 23.19 -1.32
CA THR A 89 -4.03 22.98 -0.64
C THR A 89 -4.92 24.24 -0.71
N LYS A 90 -4.33 25.44 -0.54
CA LYS A 90 -5.08 26.71 -0.68
C LYS A 90 -5.54 26.95 -2.11
N VAL A 91 -4.69 26.67 -3.11
CA VAL A 91 -5.03 26.80 -4.52
C VAL A 91 -6.18 25.87 -4.89
N MET A 92 -6.11 24.60 -4.49
CA MET A 92 -7.18 23.62 -4.76
C MET A 92 -8.52 24.04 -4.13
N LYS A 93 -8.50 24.66 -2.94
CA LYS A 93 -9.71 25.21 -2.30
C LYS A 93 -10.31 26.37 -3.11
N LEU A 94 -9.48 27.31 -3.55
CA LEU A 94 -9.91 28.44 -4.35
C LEU A 94 -10.41 28.02 -5.74
N GLU A 95 -9.78 27.02 -6.36
CA GLU A 95 -10.22 26.44 -7.63
C GLU A 95 -11.59 25.75 -7.49
N ASN A 96 -11.79 24.97 -6.43
CA ASN A 96 -13.09 24.36 -6.13
C ASN A 96 -14.17 25.42 -5.86
N GLU A 97 -13.87 26.49 -5.13
CA GLU A 97 -14.81 27.59 -4.90
C GLU A 97 -15.18 28.30 -6.21
N LEU A 98 -14.21 28.47 -7.12
CA LEU A 98 -14.42 29.08 -8.42
C LEU A 98 -15.23 28.18 -9.37
N GLU A 99 -15.00 26.87 -9.33
CA GLU A 99 -15.79 25.89 -10.08
C GLU A 99 -17.24 25.83 -9.58
N MET A 100 -17.45 25.83 -8.27
CA MET A 100 -18.79 25.89 -7.67
C MET A 100 -19.52 27.20 -7.99
N ALA A 101 -18.79 28.33 -8.05
CA ALA A 101 -19.34 29.60 -8.49
C ALA A 101 -19.70 29.60 -10.00
N GLN A 102 -18.95 28.88 -10.83
CA GLN A 102 -19.26 28.73 -12.26
C GLN A 102 -20.44 27.79 -12.52
N GLN A 103 -20.55 26.69 -11.78
CA GLN A 103 -21.67 25.74 -11.90
C GLN A 103 -22.99 26.35 -11.41
N SER A 104 -22.94 27.23 -10.40
CA SER A 104 -24.13 27.94 -9.88
C SER A 104 -24.60 29.12 -10.74
N ALA A 105 -23.76 29.64 -11.66
CA ALA A 105 -24.15 30.67 -12.63
C ALA A 105 -24.91 30.11 -13.86
N GLY A 106 -24.98 28.78 -13.99
CA GLY A 106 -25.60 28.07 -15.10
C GLY A 106 -27.11 27.90 -15.00
N GLY A 107 -27.87 28.99 -15.05
CA GLY A 107 -29.23 28.95 -15.61
C GLY A 107 -30.38 28.42 -14.73
N ARG A 108 -30.81 29.22 -13.76
CA ARG A 108 -32.23 29.59 -13.55
C ARG A 108 -32.26 30.80 -12.61
N ASP A 109 -33.00 31.83 -13.01
CA ASP A 109 -33.29 33.05 -12.25
C ASP A 109 -32.34 34.27 -12.34
N THR A 110 -32.11 34.73 -13.57
CA THR A 110 -31.46 36.02 -13.88
C THR A 110 -32.19 37.27 -13.34
N ARG A 111 -33.38 37.14 -12.72
CA ARG A 111 -34.08 38.26 -12.04
C ARG A 111 -33.77 38.33 -10.56
N PHE A 112 -33.68 37.20 -9.87
CA PHE A 112 -33.28 37.18 -8.46
C PHE A 112 -31.83 37.63 -8.30
N LEU A 113 -30.92 37.11 -9.14
CA LEU A 113 -29.52 37.55 -9.12
C LEU A 113 -29.37 39.04 -9.45
N ARG A 114 -30.17 39.60 -10.37
CA ARG A 114 -30.15 41.06 -10.63
C ARG A 114 -30.68 41.87 -9.45
N ASN A 115 -31.72 41.38 -8.77
CA ASN A 115 -32.24 42.05 -7.58
C ASN A 115 -31.28 41.95 -6.40
N GLU A 116 -30.61 40.82 -6.25
CA GLU A 116 -29.57 40.58 -5.25
C GLU A 116 -28.34 41.47 -5.54
N ILE A 117 -27.90 41.56 -6.79
CA ILE A 117 -26.86 42.52 -7.22
C ILE A 117 -27.30 43.95 -6.93
N CYS A 118 -28.54 44.35 -7.25
CA CYS A 118 -29.04 45.69 -6.96
C CYS A 118 -29.14 45.98 -5.44
N GLN A 119 -29.43 44.96 -4.62
CA GLN A 119 -29.42 45.08 -3.16
C GLN A 119 -28.01 45.19 -2.60
N LEU A 120 -27.07 44.39 -3.12
CA LEU A 120 -25.66 44.45 -2.75
C LEU A 120 -25.02 45.78 -3.17
N GLU A 121 -25.33 46.29 -4.36
CA GLU A 121 -24.91 47.61 -4.82
C GLU A 121 -25.44 48.73 -3.90
N LYS A 122 -26.71 48.67 -3.48
CA LYS A 122 -27.26 49.64 -2.52
C LYS A 122 -26.62 49.53 -1.14
N GLN A 123 -26.30 48.32 -0.68
CA GLN A 123 -25.58 48.12 0.57
C GLN A 123 -24.15 48.66 0.47
N LEU A 124 -23.50 48.48 -0.68
CA LEU A 124 -22.16 49.01 -0.95
C LEU A 124 -22.18 50.54 -0.96
N GLU A 125 -23.11 51.16 -1.69
CA GLU A 125 -23.30 52.62 -1.66
C GLU A 125 -23.66 53.16 -0.28
N GLN A 126 -24.38 52.39 0.54
CA GLN A 126 -24.65 52.77 1.93
C GLN A 126 -23.37 52.70 2.77
N LYS A 127 -22.57 51.64 2.60
CA LYS A 127 -21.29 51.47 3.29
C LYS A 127 -20.28 52.53 2.88
N ASP A 128 -20.22 52.91 1.61
CA ASP A 128 -19.36 53.98 1.11
C ASP A 128 -19.76 55.34 1.71
N ARG A 129 -21.07 55.63 1.83
CA ARG A 129 -21.54 56.83 2.54
C ARG A 129 -21.20 56.82 4.03
N GLU A 130 -21.35 55.67 4.69
CA GLU A 130 -20.95 55.50 6.09
C GLU A 130 -19.43 55.71 6.25
N LEU A 131 -18.62 55.22 5.32
CA LEU A 131 -17.17 55.44 5.31
C LEU A 131 -16.83 56.92 5.11
N GLU A 132 -17.43 57.59 4.13
CA GLU A 132 -17.22 59.03 3.92
C GLU A 132 -17.58 59.87 5.15
N ASP A 133 -18.67 59.52 5.84
CA ASP A 133 -19.08 60.23 7.05
C ASP A 133 -18.14 59.94 8.23
N MET A 134 -17.67 58.70 8.39
CA MET A 134 -16.65 58.36 9.37
C MET A 134 -15.30 59.05 9.09
N GLU A 135 -14.91 59.19 7.82
CA GLU A 135 -13.72 59.93 7.42
C GLU A 135 -13.84 61.42 7.76
N LYS A 136 -15.01 62.03 7.52
CA LYS A 136 -15.27 63.42 7.92
C LYS A 136 -15.23 63.62 9.43
N GLU A 137 -15.77 62.68 10.21
CA GLU A 137 -15.68 62.75 11.68
C GLU A 137 -14.24 62.57 12.16
N LEU A 138 -13.48 61.63 11.58
CA LEU A 138 -12.06 61.45 11.87
C LEU A 138 -11.26 62.72 11.54
N GLU A 139 -11.56 63.40 10.44
CA GLU A 139 -10.91 64.65 10.07
C GLU A 139 -11.24 65.80 11.04
N LYS A 140 -12.47 65.86 11.55
CA LYS A 140 -12.83 66.79 12.63
C LYS A 140 -12.08 66.46 13.92
N GLU A 141 -12.02 65.19 14.28
CA GLU A 141 -11.32 64.72 15.48
C GLU A 141 -9.82 65.03 15.39
N LYS A 142 -9.18 64.81 14.22
CA LYS A 142 -7.79 65.20 13.97
C LYS A 142 -7.56 66.70 14.18
N LYS A 143 -8.44 67.56 13.67
CA LYS A 143 -8.35 69.02 13.86
C LYS A 143 -8.50 69.42 15.33
N VAL A 144 -9.42 68.77 16.06
CA VAL A 144 -9.57 69.00 17.50
C VAL A 144 -8.33 68.52 18.26
N ASN A 145 -7.77 67.37 17.88
CA ASN A 145 -6.57 66.83 18.49
C ASN A 145 -5.34 67.73 18.24
N GLU A 146 -5.20 68.30 17.04
CA GLU A 146 -4.17 69.29 16.72
C GLU A 146 -4.31 70.56 17.57
N GLN A 147 -5.53 71.06 17.76
CA GLN A 147 -5.79 72.21 18.64
C GLN A 147 -5.46 71.90 20.11
N LEU A 148 -5.78 70.70 20.59
CA LEU A 148 -5.42 70.24 21.92
C LEU A 148 -3.91 70.10 22.10
N ALA A 149 -3.20 69.62 21.09
CA ALA A 149 -1.74 69.51 21.09
C ALA A 149 -1.08 70.89 21.21
N LEU A 150 -1.53 71.88 20.42
CA LEU A 150 -1.03 73.26 20.52
C LEU A 150 -1.31 73.87 21.91
N ARG A 151 -2.50 73.66 22.46
CA ARG A 151 -2.85 74.15 23.81
C ARG A 151 -2.00 73.48 24.91
N ASN A 152 -1.68 72.20 24.75
CA ASN A 152 -0.76 71.49 25.65
C ASN A 152 0.66 72.06 25.56
N GLU A 153 1.15 72.34 24.35
CA GLU A 153 2.47 72.95 24.15
C GLU A 153 2.55 74.36 24.77
N GLU A 154 1.51 75.18 24.61
CA GLU A 154 1.40 76.49 25.26
C GLU A 154 1.41 76.37 26.79
N ALA A 155 0.62 75.45 27.35
CA ALA A 155 0.58 75.20 28.79
C ALA A 155 1.92 74.68 29.33
N GLU A 156 2.61 73.82 28.59
CA GLU A 156 3.95 73.32 28.95
C GLU A 156 4.99 74.45 28.92
N ASN A 157 4.91 75.33 27.92
CA ASN A 157 5.76 76.51 27.82
C ASN A 157 5.55 77.46 29.00
N GLU A 158 4.30 77.72 29.42
CA GLU A 158 4.00 78.50 30.62
C GLU A 158 4.51 77.83 31.90
N ASN A 159 4.30 76.52 32.03
CA ASN A 159 4.78 75.74 33.17
C ASN A 159 6.32 75.80 33.25
N SER A 160 7.02 75.75 32.11
CA SER A 160 8.47 75.90 32.05
C SER A 160 8.94 77.29 32.53
N LYS A 161 8.20 78.36 32.20
CA LYS A 161 8.49 79.73 32.67
C LYS A 161 8.27 79.84 34.17
N LEU A 162 7.12 79.35 34.67
CA LEU A 162 6.81 79.33 36.10
C LEU A 162 7.84 78.52 36.90
N ARG A 163 8.32 77.39 36.37
CA ARG A 163 9.38 76.58 36.99
C ARG A 163 10.70 77.33 37.09
N ARG A 164 11.07 78.10 36.06
CA ARG A 164 12.27 78.96 36.08
C ARG A 164 12.13 80.09 37.09
N GLU A 165 10.95 80.71 37.17
CA GLU A 165 10.66 81.76 38.16
C GLU A 165 10.67 81.22 39.58
N ASN A 166 10.02 80.07 39.83
CA ASN A 166 10.07 79.37 41.11
C ASN A 166 11.52 79.07 41.54
N LYS A 167 12.38 78.64 40.60
CA LYS A 167 13.80 78.42 40.88
C LYS A 167 14.54 79.72 41.26
N ARG A 168 14.20 80.85 40.63
CA ARG A 168 14.76 82.17 40.98
C ARG A 168 14.27 82.64 42.35
N LEU A 169 12.98 82.52 42.64
CA LEU A 169 12.39 82.85 43.93
C LEU A 169 12.98 81.97 45.04
N LYS A 170 13.16 80.67 44.80
CA LYS A 170 13.80 79.76 45.74
C LYS A 170 15.23 80.20 46.07
N LYS A 171 16.04 80.53 45.06
CA LYS A 171 17.40 81.07 45.29
C LYS A 171 17.39 82.38 46.08
N LYS A 172 16.45 83.28 45.80
CA LYS A 172 16.30 84.53 46.54
C LYS A 172 15.88 84.27 47.99
N ASN A 173 14.98 83.33 48.23
CA ASN A 173 14.60 82.88 49.56
C ASN A 173 15.79 82.24 50.30
N GLU A 174 16.57 81.38 49.64
CA GLU A 174 17.79 80.81 50.22
C GLU A 174 18.79 81.91 50.62
N GLN A 175 18.98 82.92 49.76
CA GLN A 175 19.82 84.07 50.10
C GLN A 175 19.27 84.85 51.30
N LEU A 176 17.96 85.14 51.32
CA LEU A 176 17.34 85.84 52.45
C LEU A 176 17.41 85.01 53.74
N CYS A 177 17.26 83.69 53.67
CA CYS A 177 17.46 82.80 54.81
C CYS A 177 18.91 82.88 55.32
N GLN A 178 19.89 82.94 54.41
CA GLN A 178 21.30 83.11 54.79
C GLN A 178 21.54 84.46 55.46
N ASP A 179 20.99 85.54 54.89
CA ASP A 179 21.07 86.89 55.48
C ASP A 179 20.41 86.92 56.87
N ILE A 180 19.24 86.27 57.03
CA ILE A 180 18.57 86.11 58.34
C ILE A 180 19.47 85.36 59.32
N ILE A 181 20.11 84.26 58.90
CA ILE A 181 21.04 83.50 59.76
C ILE A 181 22.22 84.38 60.20
N ASP A 182 22.76 85.20 59.31
CA ASP A 182 23.90 86.07 59.61
C ASP A 182 23.49 87.23 60.54
N TYR A 183 22.30 87.82 60.34
CA TYR A 183 21.73 88.78 61.30
C TYR A 183 21.40 88.12 62.64
N GLN A 184 20.89 86.89 62.64
CA GLN A 184 20.61 86.13 63.85
C GLN A 184 21.92 85.89 64.64
N LYS A 185 23.00 85.46 63.98
CA LYS A 185 24.33 85.31 64.61
C LYS A 185 24.85 86.64 65.15
N GLN A 186 24.61 87.75 64.45
CA GLN A 186 25.00 89.08 64.92
C GLN A 186 24.20 89.49 66.17
N ILE A 187 22.88 89.25 66.18
CA ILE A 187 22.01 89.48 67.33
C ILE A 187 22.41 88.56 68.49
N ASP A 188 22.71 87.29 68.23
CA ASP A 188 23.09 86.33 69.25
C ASP A 188 24.47 86.65 69.84
N SER A 189 25.42 87.17 69.06
CA SER A 189 26.68 87.71 69.60
C SER A 189 26.47 88.94 70.50
N GLN A 190 25.49 89.80 70.16
CA GLN A 190 25.10 90.94 71.00
C GLN A 190 24.34 90.47 72.26
N LYS A 191 23.48 89.45 72.12
CA LYS A 191 22.75 88.84 73.23
C LYS A 191 23.69 88.08 74.15
N GLU A 192 24.69 87.36 73.67
CA GLU A 192 25.68 86.65 74.49
C GLU A 192 26.50 87.64 75.34
N THR A 193 26.75 88.84 74.80
CA THR A 193 27.34 89.97 75.55
C THR A 193 26.38 90.55 76.62
N LEU A 194 25.06 90.48 76.40
CA LEU A 194 24.03 91.01 77.31
C LEU A 194 23.47 89.96 78.31
N LEU A 195 23.53 88.67 77.98
CA LEU A 195 23.01 87.53 78.75
C LEU A 195 23.90 87.17 79.93
N SER A 196 25.14 87.66 79.99
CA SER A 196 25.96 87.63 81.21
C SER A 196 25.43 88.52 82.34
N ARG A 197 24.38 89.34 82.12
CA ARG A 197 23.93 90.38 83.07
C ARG A 197 22.46 90.34 83.50
N ARG A 198 21.67 89.29 83.25
CA ARG A 198 20.26 89.29 83.70
C ARG A 198 19.74 87.93 84.17
N GLY A 199 19.54 87.81 85.48
CA GLY A 199 18.99 86.64 86.17
C GLY A 199 17.48 86.66 86.37
N GLU A 200 16.72 87.27 85.44
CA GLU A 200 15.25 87.33 85.48
C GLU A 200 14.58 86.39 84.45
N ASP A 201 15.37 85.52 83.78
CA ASP A 201 14.90 84.58 82.75
C ASP A 201 14.30 83.27 83.30
N SER A 202 14.33 83.05 84.62
CA SER A 202 13.97 81.74 85.22
C SER A 202 12.53 81.31 84.95
N ASP A 203 11.55 82.20 85.15
CA ASP A 203 10.13 81.85 85.02
C ASP A 203 9.68 81.76 83.56
N TYR A 204 10.19 82.66 82.71
CA TYR A 204 9.98 82.58 81.26
C TYR A 204 10.64 81.32 80.67
N ARG A 205 11.82 80.93 81.15
CA ARG A 205 12.50 79.70 80.73
C ARG A 205 11.78 78.44 81.20
N SER A 206 11.16 78.46 82.38
CA SER A 206 10.30 77.37 82.87
C SER A 206 9.03 77.21 82.02
N GLN A 207 8.35 78.31 81.70
CA GLN A 207 7.19 78.29 80.79
C GLN A 207 7.58 77.86 79.36
N LEU A 208 8.71 78.36 78.85
CA LEU A 208 9.25 77.95 77.56
C LEU A 208 9.64 76.47 77.54
N SER A 209 10.20 75.94 78.63
CA SER A 209 10.52 74.52 78.79
C SER A 209 9.25 73.66 78.76
N LYS A 210 8.18 74.07 79.45
CA LYS A 210 6.88 73.38 79.39
C LYS A 210 6.29 73.40 77.99
N LYS A 211 6.32 74.55 77.30
CA LYS A 211 5.85 74.67 75.91
C LYS A 211 6.70 73.88 74.92
N ASN A 212 8.01 73.80 75.13
CA ASN A 212 8.89 72.95 74.35
C ASN A 212 8.60 71.46 74.60
N TYR A 213 8.30 71.07 75.83
CA TYR A 213 7.90 69.70 76.14
C TYR A 213 6.55 69.33 75.48
N GLU A 214 5.55 70.21 75.56
CA GLU A 214 4.26 70.04 74.84
C GLU A 214 4.48 69.96 73.32
N LEU A 215 5.38 70.77 72.76
CA LEU A 215 5.70 70.76 71.33
C LEU A 215 6.40 69.46 70.91
N ILE A 216 7.30 68.92 71.74
CA ILE A 216 7.91 67.60 71.50
C ILE A 216 6.83 66.51 71.53
N GLN A 217 5.90 66.55 72.48
CA GLN A 217 4.78 65.59 72.52
C GLN A 217 3.91 65.67 71.27
N TYR A 218 3.59 66.88 70.78
CA TYR A 218 2.86 67.02 69.53
C TYR A 218 3.64 66.53 68.32
N LEU A 219 4.97 66.69 68.29
CA LEU A 219 5.80 66.13 67.22
C LEU A 219 5.81 64.60 67.25
N ASP A 220 5.92 63.99 68.43
CA ASP A 220 5.84 62.52 68.59
C ASP A 220 4.45 61.99 68.19
N GLU A 221 3.36 62.69 68.56
CA GLU A 221 2.00 62.36 68.12
C GLU A 221 1.84 62.49 66.60
N ILE A 222 2.35 63.55 65.99
CA ILE A 222 2.34 63.71 64.52
C ILE A 222 3.14 62.59 63.85
N GLN A 223 4.31 62.21 64.40
CA GLN A 223 5.12 61.13 63.87
C GLN A 223 4.38 59.79 63.94
N THR A 224 3.81 59.45 65.09
CA THR A 224 3.04 58.20 65.25
C THR A 224 1.80 58.15 64.35
N LEU A 225 1.09 59.27 64.15
CA LEU A 225 -0.01 59.37 63.19
C LEU A 225 0.47 59.25 61.74
N THR A 226 1.64 59.80 61.42
CA THR A 226 2.26 59.67 60.07
C THR A 226 2.63 58.22 59.79
N GLU A 227 3.28 57.54 60.73
CA GLU A 227 3.61 56.11 60.62
C GLU A 227 2.35 55.23 60.52
N ALA A 228 1.27 55.59 61.22
CA ALA A 228 -0.01 54.89 61.10
C ALA A 228 -0.66 55.10 59.72
N ASN A 229 -0.62 56.32 59.19
CA ASN A 229 -1.11 56.62 57.85
C ASN A 229 -0.30 55.88 56.77
N GLU A 230 1.03 55.84 56.89
CA GLU A 230 1.90 55.08 55.98
C GLU A 230 1.55 53.58 56.00
N LYS A 231 1.33 53.00 57.18
CA LYS A 231 0.89 51.59 57.30
C LYS A 231 -0.47 51.35 56.63
N ILE A 232 -1.43 52.26 56.81
CA ILE A 232 -2.74 52.17 56.15
C ILE A 232 -2.58 52.34 54.63
N GLU A 233 -1.67 53.18 54.16
CA GLU A 233 -1.39 53.37 52.73
C GLU A 233 -0.78 52.09 52.11
N VAL A 234 0.20 51.48 52.78
CA VAL A 234 0.77 50.18 52.36
C VAL A 234 -0.30 49.09 52.32
N GLN A 235 -1.16 48.99 53.34
CA GLN A 235 -2.27 48.04 53.35
C GLN A 235 -3.27 48.29 52.21
N ASN A 236 -3.58 49.56 51.93
CA ASN A 236 -4.44 49.91 50.79
C ASN A 236 -3.80 49.54 49.45
N GLN A 237 -2.50 49.75 49.29
CA GLN A 237 -1.76 49.35 48.08
C GLN A 237 -1.76 47.82 47.93
N GLU A 238 -1.55 47.08 49.01
CA GLU A 238 -1.58 45.61 49.00
C GLU A 238 -2.98 45.07 48.66
N MET A 239 -4.04 45.63 49.27
CA MET A 239 -5.42 45.28 48.93
C MET A 239 -5.75 45.58 47.46
N ARG A 240 -5.29 46.71 46.93
CA ARG A 240 -5.46 47.05 45.50
C ARG A 240 -4.75 46.04 44.60
N LYS A 241 -3.52 45.68 44.94
CA LYS A 241 -2.75 44.68 44.19
C LYS A 241 -3.44 43.32 44.19
N ASN A 242 -3.91 42.84 45.35
CA ASN A 242 -4.62 41.57 45.44
C ASN A 242 -5.94 41.57 44.65
N LEU A 243 -6.66 42.70 44.63
CA LEU A 243 -7.85 42.85 43.79
C LEU A 243 -7.50 42.84 42.30
N GLU A 244 -6.44 43.51 41.89
CA GLU A 244 -5.96 43.51 40.51
C GLU A 244 -5.53 42.09 40.07
N GLU A 245 -4.79 41.37 40.90
CA GLU A 245 -4.42 39.97 40.66
C GLU A 245 -5.66 39.07 40.53
N SER A 246 -6.67 39.23 41.39
CA SER A 246 -7.93 38.48 41.30
C SER A 246 -8.73 38.79 40.03
N VAL A 247 -8.76 40.05 39.57
CA VAL A 247 -9.37 40.43 38.30
C VAL A 247 -8.63 39.78 37.13
N GLN A 248 -7.29 39.81 37.13
CA GLN A 248 -6.48 39.16 36.09
C GLN A 248 -6.70 37.63 36.06
N GLU A 249 -6.84 36.98 37.21
CA GLU A 249 -7.18 35.55 37.28
C GLU A 249 -8.58 35.26 36.71
N MET A 250 -9.56 36.13 37.00
CA MET A 250 -10.91 36.03 36.45
C MET A 250 -10.94 36.23 34.93
N GLU A 251 -10.14 37.17 34.39
CA GLU A 251 -9.97 37.37 32.96
C GLU A 251 -9.35 36.12 32.30
N LYS A 252 -8.29 35.55 32.88
CA LYS A 252 -7.67 34.31 32.39
C LYS A 252 -8.67 33.14 32.38
N MET A 253 -9.45 32.99 33.44
CA MET A 253 -10.49 31.95 33.51
C MET A 253 -11.58 32.17 32.45
N THR A 254 -11.93 33.44 32.16
CA THR A 254 -12.90 33.79 31.12
C THR A 254 -12.36 33.46 29.72
N ASP A 255 -11.09 33.74 29.47
CA ASP A 255 -10.42 33.37 28.22
C ASP A 255 -10.34 31.85 28.04
N GLU A 256 -9.99 31.11 29.10
CA GLU A 256 -9.98 29.65 29.10
C GLU A 256 -11.37 29.07 28.84
N TYR A 257 -12.42 29.63 29.46
CA TYR A 257 -13.80 29.25 29.20
C TYR A 257 -14.19 29.48 27.75
N ASN A 258 -13.83 30.64 27.18
CA ASN A 258 -14.10 30.95 25.77
C ASN A 258 -13.34 30.01 24.82
N ARG A 259 -12.09 29.66 25.11
CA ARG A 259 -11.34 28.65 24.35
C ARG A 259 -12.01 27.28 24.43
N MET A 260 -12.40 26.84 25.64
CA MET A 260 -13.09 25.57 25.82
C MET A 260 -14.42 25.55 25.05
N LYS A 261 -15.19 26.64 25.09
CA LYS A 261 -16.42 26.79 24.33
C LYS A 261 -16.18 26.69 22.82
N ALA A 262 -15.10 27.29 22.30
CA ALA A 262 -14.72 27.16 20.90
C ALA A 262 -14.36 25.72 20.52
N ILE A 263 -13.61 25.03 21.38
CA ILE A 263 -13.26 23.60 21.19
C ILE A 263 -14.53 22.75 21.18
N VAL A 264 -15.47 22.96 22.11
CA VAL A 264 -16.75 22.23 22.16
C VAL A 264 -17.54 22.42 20.86
N HIS A 265 -17.66 23.67 20.37
CA HIS A 265 -18.33 23.94 19.09
C HIS A 265 -17.61 23.27 17.90
N GLN A 266 -16.28 23.23 17.90
CA GLN A 266 -15.53 22.51 16.88
C GLN A 266 -15.77 21.00 16.95
N THR A 267 -15.80 20.42 18.16
CA THR A 267 -16.09 18.98 18.33
C THR A 267 -17.52 18.64 17.93
N ASP A 268 -18.50 19.50 18.23
CA ASP A 268 -19.89 19.31 17.79
C ASP A 268 -19.99 19.31 16.26
N ASN A 269 -19.31 20.24 15.59
CA ASN A 269 -19.26 20.29 14.13
C ASN A 269 -18.65 19.00 13.53
N VAL A 270 -17.56 18.49 14.12
CA VAL A 270 -16.93 17.23 13.68
C VAL A 270 -17.86 16.05 13.93
N ILE A 271 -18.52 15.98 15.08
CA ILE A 271 -19.50 14.93 15.41
C ILE A 271 -20.65 14.93 14.40
N ASP A 272 -21.16 16.10 14.04
CA ASP A 272 -22.26 16.21 13.07
C ASP A 272 -21.82 15.84 11.64
N GLN A 273 -20.57 16.13 11.26
CA GLN A 273 -19.99 15.64 10.01
C GLN A 273 -19.90 14.10 10.00
N LEU A 274 -19.34 13.52 11.07
CA LEU A 274 -19.21 12.06 11.21
C LEU A 274 -20.58 11.35 11.21
N LYS A 275 -21.62 11.95 11.81
CA LYS A 275 -22.99 11.41 11.74
C LYS A 275 -23.51 11.39 10.31
N LYS A 276 -23.34 12.48 9.55
CA LYS A 276 -23.77 12.55 8.14
C LYS A 276 -23.05 11.52 7.28
N GLU A 277 -21.75 11.35 7.48
CA GLU A 277 -20.97 10.31 6.77
C GLU A 277 -21.44 8.91 7.13
N ASN A 278 -21.67 8.63 8.42
CA ASN A 278 -22.18 7.34 8.88
C ASN A 278 -23.56 7.04 8.29
N ASP A 279 -24.48 8.01 8.28
CA ASP A 279 -25.79 7.87 7.66
C ASP A 279 -25.68 7.59 6.15
N HIS A 280 -24.74 8.25 5.46
CA HIS A 280 -24.46 7.99 4.05
C HIS A 280 -23.94 6.57 3.81
N TYR A 281 -22.98 6.10 4.61
CA TYR A 281 -22.47 4.72 4.50
C TYR A 281 -23.54 3.68 4.85
N GLN A 282 -24.40 3.95 5.83
CA GLN A 282 -25.52 3.06 6.16
C GLN A 282 -26.49 2.93 4.98
N LEU A 283 -26.83 4.04 4.31
CA LEU A 283 -27.66 4.02 3.11
C LEU A 283 -26.99 3.23 1.98
N GLN A 284 -25.69 3.43 1.73
CA GLN A 284 -24.96 2.68 0.72
C GLN A 284 -24.93 1.16 1.02
N VAL A 285 -24.69 0.79 2.29
CA VAL A 285 -24.73 -0.62 2.71
C VAL A 285 -26.13 -1.19 2.52
N GLN A 286 -27.18 -0.44 2.84
CA GLN A 286 -28.56 -0.88 2.64
C GLN A 286 -28.87 -1.07 1.15
N GLU A 287 -28.50 -0.12 0.29
CA GLU A 287 -28.66 -0.22 -1.17
C GLU A 287 -27.93 -1.44 -1.75
N LEU A 288 -26.68 -1.66 -1.35
CA LEU A 288 -25.92 -2.85 -1.79
C LEU A 288 -26.54 -4.15 -1.28
N THR A 289 -27.05 -4.16 -0.04
CA THR A 289 -27.73 -5.32 0.53
C THR A 289 -29.01 -5.64 -0.23
N ASP A 290 -29.77 -4.63 -0.61
CA ASP A 290 -31.02 -4.80 -1.36
C ASP A 290 -30.75 -5.20 -2.82
N LEU A 291 -29.68 -4.69 -3.45
CA LEU A 291 -29.20 -5.18 -4.74
C LEU A 291 -28.78 -6.66 -4.70
N LEU A 292 -28.08 -7.08 -3.65
CA LEU A 292 -27.65 -8.47 -3.47
C LEU A 292 -28.86 -9.39 -3.28
N LYS A 293 -29.85 -8.98 -2.47
CA LYS A 293 -31.11 -9.72 -2.33
C LYS A 293 -31.84 -9.85 -3.67
N SER A 294 -31.98 -8.75 -4.41
CA SER A 294 -32.60 -8.77 -5.74
C SER A 294 -31.87 -9.70 -6.71
N LYS A 295 -30.54 -9.77 -6.66
CA LYS A 295 -29.75 -10.70 -7.48
C LYS A 295 -29.98 -12.15 -7.07
N ASN A 296 -30.03 -12.45 -5.77
CA ASN A 296 -30.36 -13.80 -5.30
C ASN A 296 -31.78 -14.22 -5.71
N GLU A 297 -32.75 -13.30 -5.64
CA GLU A 297 -34.12 -13.55 -6.10
C GLU A 297 -34.20 -13.81 -7.62
N GLU A 298 -33.32 -13.18 -8.42
CA GLU A 298 -33.17 -13.46 -9.86
C GLU A 298 -32.51 -14.83 -10.13
N ASP A 299 -31.60 -15.28 -9.27
CA ASP A 299 -30.91 -16.57 -9.41
C ASP A 299 -31.77 -17.78 -9.00
N ASP A 300 -32.73 -17.61 -8.07
CA ASP A 300 -33.68 -18.64 -7.65
C ASP A 300 -34.45 -19.33 -8.80
N PRO A 301 -35.09 -18.61 -9.76
CA PRO A 301 -35.76 -19.26 -10.89
C PRO A 301 -34.78 -20.00 -11.81
N ILE A 302 -33.54 -19.53 -11.94
CA ILE A 302 -32.50 -20.22 -12.70
C ILE A 302 -32.13 -21.53 -12.00
N MET A 303 -31.91 -21.49 -10.69
CA MET A 303 -31.64 -22.69 -9.88
C MET A 303 -32.78 -23.70 -9.95
N VAL A 304 -34.04 -23.24 -9.89
CA VAL A 304 -35.21 -24.11 -10.05
C VAL A 304 -35.26 -24.73 -11.45
N ALA A 305 -35.00 -23.96 -12.50
CA ALA A 305 -34.99 -24.46 -13.88
C ALA A 305 -33.86 -25.48 -14.12
N VAL A 306 -32.66 -25.21 -13.59
CA VAL A 306 -31.51 -26.13 -13.66
C VAL A 306 -31.82 -27.42 -12.89
N ASN A 307 -32.35 -27.32 -11.66
CA ASN A 307 -32.76 -28.50 -10.89
C ASN A 307 -33.81 -29.32 -11.64
N ALA A 308 -34.80 -28.68 -12.26
CA ALA A 308 -35.80 -29.38 -13.08
C ALA A 308 -35.14 -30.14 -14.26
N LYS A 309 -34.18 -29.52 -14.95
CA LYS A 309 -33.43 -30.18 -16.04
C LYS A 309 -32.56 -31.33 -15.55
N VAL A 310 -31.95 -31.19 -14.38
CA VAL A 310 -31.19 -32.27 -13.74
C VAL A 310 -32.09 -33.46 -13.41
N GLU A 311 -33.29 -33.22 -12.88
CA GLU A 311 -34.26 -34.29 -12.61
C GLU A 311 -34.78 -34.94 -13.90
N GLU A 312 -35.03 -34.17 -14.97
CA GLU A 312 -35.36 -34.73 -16.29
C GLU A 312 -34.25 -35.66 -16.80
N TRP A 313 -32.98 -35.26 -16.69
CA TRP A 313 -31.85 -36.08 -17.12
C TRP A 313 -31.66 -37.33 -16.25
N LYS A 314 -31.85 -37.23 -14.93
CA LYS A 314 -31.84 -38.40 -14.06
C LYS A 314 -32.90 -39.41 -14.48
N LEU A 315 -34.10 -38.96 -14.82
CA LEU A 315 -35.19 -39.83 -15.27
C LEU A 315 -34.90 -40.48 -16.63
N ILE A 316 -34.30 -39.74 -17.57
CA ILE A 316 -33.85 -40.29 -18.85
C ILE A 316 -32.74 -41.33 -18.63
N LEU A 317 -31.76 -41.04 -17.78
CA LEU A 317 -30.67 -41.95 -17.46
C LEU A 317 -31.20 -43.23 -16.80
N SER A 318 -32.09 -43.14 -15.81
CA SER A 318 -32.69 -44.32 -15.19
C SER A 318 -33.48 -45.15 -16.20
N SER A 319 -34.23 -44.51 -17.09
CA SER A 319 -34.94 -45.22 -18.17
C SER A 319 -33.97 -45.92 -19.14
N LYS A 320 -32.80 -45.34 -19.41
CA LYS A 320 -31.78 -45.98 -20.25
C LYS A 320 -31.06 -47.10 -19.53
N ASP A 321 -30.83 -46.98 -18.23
CA ASP A 321 -30.31 -48.08 -17.42
C ASP A 321 -31.29 -49.26 -17.39
N ASP A 322 -32.59 -49.00 -17.27
CA ASP A 322 -33.63 -50.03 -17.37
C ASP A 322 -33.63 -50.73 -18.75
N GLU A 323 -33.57 -49.98 -19.85
CA GLU A 323 -33.42 -50.55 -21.20
C GLU A 323 -32.15 -51.40 -21.35
N ILE A 324 -31.03 -50.95 -20.78
CA ILE A 324 -29.77 -51.71 -20.80
C ILE A 324 -29.94 -53.03 -20.04
N ILE A 325 -30.61 -53.02 -18.89
CA ILE A 325 -30.89 -54.24 -18.11
C ILE A 325 -31.76 -55.21 -18.93
N GLU A 326 -32.80 -54.71 -19.61
CA GLU A 326 -33.65 -55.54 -20.48
C GLU A 326 -32.84 -56.16 -21.63
N TYR A 327 -31.98 -55.37 -22.30
CA TYR A 327 -31.11 -55.89 -23.36
C TYR A 327 -30.09 -56.90 -22.85
N GLN A 328 -29.51 -56.68 -21.67
CA GLN A 328 -28.60 -57.64 -21.03
C GLN A 328 -29.31 -58.97 -20.72
N GLN A 329 -30.54 -58.91 -20.21
CA GLN A 329 -31.36 -60.10 -19.95
C GLN A 329 -31.70 -60.84 -21.26
N MET A 330 -32.08 -60.12 -22.32
CA MET A 330 -32.35 -60.72 -23.62
C MET A 330 -31.12 -61.42 -24.20
N LEU A 331 -29.95 -60.76 -24.13
CA LEU A 331 -28.68 -61.35 -24.56
C LEU A 331 -28.33 -62.60 -23.76
N HIS A 332 -28.55 -62.58 -22.44
CA HIS A 332 -28.36 -63.75 -21.59
C HIS A 332 -29.27 -64.91 -22.02
N ASN A 333 -30.56 -64.65 -22.19
CA ASN A 333 -31.54 -65.65 -22.64
C ASN A 333 -31.20 -66.23 -24.03
N LEU A 334 -30.74 -65.40 -24.97
CA LEU A 334 -30.31 -65.87 -26.29
C LEU A 334 -29.04 -66.71 -26.22
N ARG A 335 -28.07 -66.34 -25.38
CA ARG A 335 -26.86 -67.15 -25.14
C ARG A 335 -27.21 -68.50 -24.51
N GLU A 336 -28.13 -68.55 -23.56
CA GLU A 336 -28.61 -69.81 -22.98
C GLU A 336 -29.34 -70.68 -24.02
N LYS A 337 -30.23 -70.09 -24.82
CA LYS A 337 -30.88 -70.80 -25.93
C LYS A 337 -29.89 -71.37 -26.94
N LEU A 338 -28.86 -70.60 -27.31
CA LEU A 338 -27.78 -71.04 -28.18
C LEU A 338 -27.03 -72.22 -27.56
N LYS A 339 -26.67 -72.13 -26.27
CA LYS A 339 -25.98 -73.20 -25.55
C LYS A 339 -26.82 -74.48 -25.50
N ASN A 340 -28.12 -74.36 -25.25
CA ASN A 340 -29.03 -75.50 -25.23
C ASN A 340 -29.18 -76.13 -26.62
N ALA A 341 -29.34 -75.31 -27.68
CA ALA A 341 -29.39 -75.80 -29.06
C ALA A 341 -28.08 -76.49 -29.48
N GLN A 342 -26.93 -75.98 -29.03
CA GLN A 342 -25.63 -76.63 -29.26
C GLN A 342 -25.56 -78.00 -28.56
N LEU A 343 -25.99 -78.08 -27.30
CA LEU A 343 -26.03 -79.34 -26.56
C LEU A 343 -26.96 -80.37 -27.22
N ASP A 344 -28.11 -79.94 -27.75
CA ASP A 344 -29.05 -80.81 -28.47
C ASP A 344 -28.45 -81.30 -29.81
N ALA A 345 -27.75 -80.42 -30.54
CA ALA A 345 -27.04 -80.80 -31.77
C ALA A 345 -25.92 -81.80 -31.48
N ASP A 346 -25.11 -81.56 -30.45
CA ASP A 346 -24.05 -82.47 -30.02
C ASP A 346 -24.62 -83.83 -29.58
N LYS A 347 -25.72 -83.83 -28.85
CA LYS A 347 -26.44 -85.07 -28.47
C LYS A 347 -26.95 -85.82 -29.70
N SER A 348 -27.53 -85.13 -30.68
CA SER A 348 -27.98 -85.74 -31.94
C SER A 348 -26.80 -86.34 -32.73
N ASN A 349 -25.69 -85.62 -32.83
CA ASN A 349 -24.47 -86.09 -33.48
C ASN A 349 -23.91 -87.34 -32.77
N VAL A 350 -23.86 -87.35 -31.44
CA VAL A 350 -23.44 -88.52 -30.66
C VAL A 350 -24.37 -89.71 -30.90
N MET A 351 -25.69 -89.49 -30.93
CA MET A 351 -26.65 -90.56 -31.26
C MET A 351 -26.45 -91.11 -32.67
N ALA A 352 -26.21 -90.25 -33.67
CA ALA A 352 -25.95 -90.67 -35.04
C ALA A 352 -24.63 -91.47 -35.15
N LEU A 353 -23.57 -91.03 -34.45
CA LEU A 353 -22.31 -91.77 -34.37
C LEU A 353 -22.50 -93.12 -33.67
N GLN A 354 -23.26 -93.16 -32.58
CA GLN A 354 -23.55 -94.40 -31.85
C GLN A 354 -24.35 -95.39 -32.71
N GLN A 355 -25.32 -94.91 -33.49
CA GLN A 355 -26.04 -95.71 -34.48
C GLN A 355 -25.11 -96.22 -35.58
N GLY A 356 -24.24 -95.36 -36.13
CA GLY A 356 -23.25 -95.74 -37.14
C GLY A 356 -22.27 -96.80 -36.61
N ILE A 357 -21.85 -96.71 -35.34
CA ILE A 357 -21.03 -97.73 -34.68
C ILE A 357 -21.81 -99.05 -34.58
N GLN A 358 -23.05 -99.04 -34.12
CA GLN A 358 -23.87 -100.27 -34.06
C GLN A 358 -24.05 -100.93 -35.44
N GLU A 359 -24.25 -100.14 -36.50
CA GLU A 359 -24.34 -100.65 -37.87
C GLU A 359 -23.02 -101.25 -38.33
N ARG A 360 -21.89 -100.58 -38.05
CA ARG A 360 -20.55 -101.11 -38.35
C ARG A 360 -20.26 -102.40 -37.58
N ASP A 361 -20.61 -102.46 -36.30
CA ASP A 361 -20.47 -103.67 -35.49
C ASP A 361 -21.32 -104.83 -36.04
N SER A 362 -22.53 -104.53 -36.53
CA SER A 362 -23.38 -105.53 -37.19
C SER A 362 -22.74 -106.03 -38.50
N GLN A 363 -22.11 -105.15 -39.29
CA GLN A 363 -21.38 -105.53 -40.50
C GLN A 363 -20.12 -106.34 -40.17
N ILE A 364 -19.36 -105.96 -39.14
CA ILE A 364 -18.20 -106.70 -38.67
C ILE A 364 -18.64 -108.10 -38.25
N LYS A 365 -19.75 -108.23 -37.52
CA LYS A 365 -20.30 -109.53 -37.13
C LYS A 365 -20.67 -110.39 -38.34
N MET A 366 -21.39 -109.83 -39.30
CA MET A 366 -21.73 -110.52 -40.57
C MET A 366 -20.49 -110.96 -41.36
N LEU A 367 -19.48 -110.09 -41.49
CA LEU A 367 -18.23 -110.41 -42.17
C LEU A 367 -17.42 -111.46 -41.39
N THR A 368 -17.43 -111.40 -40.07
CA THR A 368 -16.78 -112.41 -39.21
C THR A 368 -17.46 -113.77 -39.39
N GLU A 369 -18.79 -113.81 -39.43
CA GLU A 369 -19.55 -115.03 -39.73
C GLU A 369 -19.25 -115.56 -41.14
N GLN A 370 -19.14 -114.69 -42.16
CA GLN A 370 -18.71 -115.08 -43.50
C GLN A 370 -17.28 -115.62 -43.51
N VAL A 371 -16.34 -114.98 -42.83
CA VAL A 371 -14.95 -115.45 -42.71
C VAL A 371 -14.92 -116.79 -41.97
N GLU A 372 -15.73 -116.98 -40.93
CA GLU A 372 -15.82 -118.26 -40.23
C GLU A 372 -16.40 -119.36 -41.13
N GLN A 373 -17.42 -119.04 -41.94
CA GLN A 373 -17.94 -119.96 -42.96
C GLN A 373 -16.88 -120.29 -44.00
N TYR A 374 -16.20 -119.29 -44.56
CA TYR A 374 -15.10 -119.50 -45.50
C TYR A 374 -13.93 -120.25 -44.86
N THR A 375 -13.68 -120.09 -43.57
CA THR A 375 -12.66 -120.85 -42.84
C THR A 375 -13.09 -122.30 -42.69
N LYS A 376 -14.35 -122.58 -42.34
CA LYS A 376 -14.90 -123.95 -42.31
C LYS A 376 -14.89 -124.60 -43.70
N GLU A 377 -15.20 -123.85 -44.75
CA GLU A 377 -15.06 -124.29 -46.14
C GLU A 377 -13.60 -124.48 -46.52
N MET A 378 -12.68 -123.62 -46.07
CA MET A 378 -11.25 -123.75 -46.27
C MET A 378 -10.70 -124.97 -45.52
N GLU A 379 -11.18 -125.29 -44.32
CA GLU A 379 -10.82 -126.50 -43.56
C GLU A 379 -11.32 -127.76 -44.28
N LYS A 380 -12.55 -127.74 -44.81
CA LYS A 380 -13.05 -128.80 -45.70
C LYS A 380 -12.20 -128.92 -46.96
N ASN A 381 -11.87 -127.80 -47.60
CA ASN A 381 -10.96 -127.75 -48.74
C ASN A 381 -9.55 -128.17 -48.35
N THR A 382 -9.11 -127.98 -47.10
CA THR A 382 -7.82 -128.44 -46.59
C THR A 382 -7.85 -129.94 -46.38
N CYS A 383 -8.95 -130.52 -45.89
CA CYS A 383 -9.16 -131.98 -45.92
C CYS A 383 -9.14 -132.51 -47.35
N ILE A 384 -9.81 -131.83 -48.29
CA ILE A 384 -9.76 -132.18 -49.72
C ILE A 384 -8.34 -131.98 -50.28
N ILE A 385 -7.58 -130.98 -49.84
CA ILE A 385 -6.18 -130.77 -50.21
C ILE A 385 -5.29 -131.80 -49.53
N GLU A 386 -5.59 -132.31 -48.33
CA GLU A 386 -4.88 -133.41 -47.67
C GLU A 386 -5.11 -134.72 -48.44
N ASP A 387 -6.34 -134.96 -48.88
CA ASP A 387 -6.73 -136.04 -49.77
C ASP A 387 -6.05 -135.89 -51.15
N LEU A 388 -6.04 -134.68 -51.71
CA LEU A 388 -5.38 -134.35 -52.98
C LEU A 388 -3.85 -134.24 -52.84
N LYS A 389 -3.27 -134.05 -51.65
CA LYS A 389 -1.82 -134.01 -51.37
C LYS A 389 -1.26 -135.42 -51.23
N ASN A 390 -2.10 -136.40 -50.89
CA ASN A 390 -1.83 -137.81 -51.16
C ASN A 390 -1.85 -138.11 -52.67
N GLU A 391 -2.62 -137.36 -53.48
CA GLU A 391 -2.64 -137.48 -54.95
C GLU A 391 -1.61 -136.58 -55.69
N LEU A 392 -1.03 -135.59 -55.00
CA LEU A 392 -0.11 -134.57 -55.56
C LEU A 392 1.33 -134.71 -55.02
N GLN A 393 1.78 -135.96 -54.77
CA GLN A 393 3.16 -136.36 -55.11
C GLN A 393 3.36 -136.54 -56.64
N ARG A 394 2.35 -136.16 -57.44
CA ARG A 394 2.44 -135.92 -58.89
C ARG A 394 2.10 -134.47 -59.22
N ASN A 395 3.14 -133.73 -59.55
CA ASN A 395 3.17 -132.48 -60.34
C ASN A 395 2.82 -131.13 -59.69
N LYS A 396 3.64 -130.15 -60.13
CA LYS A 396 3.93 -128.82 -59.58
C LYS A 396 3.27 -127.67 -60.37
N GLY A 397 2.99 -126.58 -59.64
CA GLY A 397 3.19 -125.15 -60.02
C GLY A 397 2.05 -124.47 -60.80
N ALA A 398 1.83 -123.14 -60.81
CA ALA A 398 2.21 -121.95 -60.00
C ALA A 398 1.54 -120.69 -60.65
N SER A 399 1.52 -119.55 -59.92
CA SER A 399 1.42 -118.13 -60.37
C SER A 399 0.02 -117.52 -60.67
N THR A 400 -0.48 -116.43 -60.05
CA THR A 400 -0.15 -114.96 -59.89
C THR A 400 -0.41 -114.01 -61.08
N LEU A 401 -1.25 -112.96 -60.88
CA LEU A 401 -1.23 -111.52 -61.34
C LEU A 401 -2.63 -110.89 -61.14
N SER A 402 -2.94 -109.75 -60.47
CA SER A 402 -2.38 -108.39 -60.31
C SER A 402 -2.41 -107.50 -61.55
N GLN A 403 -3.56 -106.85 -61.82
CA GLN A 403 -3.64 -105.60 -62.60
C GLN A 403 -5.04 -104.92 -62.50
N GLN A 404 -5.36 -104.23 -61.40
CA GLN A 404 -6.57 -103.37 -61.36
C GLN A 404 -6.55 -102.20 -60.35
N THR A 405 -5.43 -101.98 -59.64
CA THR A 405 -5.31 -101.01 -58.55
C THR A 405 -4.79 -99.63 -58.96
N HIS A 406 -4.38 -99.43 -60.21
CA HIS A 406 -3.65 -98.20 -60.59
C HIS A 406 -4.53 -97.00 -61.00
N MET A 407 -5.80 -97.19 -61.40
CA MET A 407 -6.65 -96.09 -61.87
C MET A 407 -7.52 -95.42 -60.79
N LYS A 408 -7.81 -96.10 -59.67
CA LYS A 408 -8.61 -95.53 -58.56
C LYS A 408 -7.82 -94.59 -57.64
N ILE A 409 -6.49 -94.72 -57.61
CA ILE A 409 -5.61 -93.90 -56.77
C ILE A 409 -5.35 -92.54 -57.43
N GLN A 410 -5.46 -92.45 -58.75
CA GLN A 410 -5.20 -91.21 -59.48
C GLN A 410 -6.32 -90.18 -59.31
N SER A 411 -7.59 -90.60 -59.31
CA SER A 411 -8.74 -89.69 -59.18
C SER A 411 -8.98 -89.18 -57.75
N THR A 412 -8.63 -89.96 -56.73
CA THR A 412 -8.71 -89.52 -55.33
C THR A 412 -7.61 -88.51 -54.98
N LEU A 413 -6.46 -88.59 -55.65
CA LEU A 413 -5.35 -87.65 -55.48
C LEU A 413 -5.71 -86.23 -55.94
N ASP A 414 -6.44 -86.09 -57.05
CA ASP A 414 -6.78 -84.78 -57.62
C ASP A 414 -7.86 -84.05 -56.80
N ILE A 415 -8.85 -84.78 -56.26
CA ILE A 415 -9.88 -84.21 -55.37
C ILE A 415 -9.26 -83.71 -54.06
N LEU A 416 -8.28 -84.44 -53.52
CA LEU A 416 -7.58 -84.02 -52.30
C LEU A 416 -6.73 -82.77 -52.54
N LYS A 417 -6.04 -82.67 -53.69
CA LYS A 417 -5.27 -81.48 -54.06
C LYS A 417 -6.12 -80.21 -54.16
N GLU A 418 -7.32 -80.30 -54.73
CA GLU A 418 -8.22 -79.15 -54.85
C GLU A 418 -8.70 -78.67 -53.47
N LYS A 419 -9.06 -79.61 -52.59
CA LYS A 419 -9.45 -79.30 -51.20
C LYS A 419 -8.30 -78.71 -50.37
N THR A 420 -7.07 -79.16 -50.58
CA THR A 420 -5.90 -78.59 -49.90
C THR A 420 -5.66 -77.14 -50.32
N LYS A 421 -5.82 -76.82 -51.61
CA LYS A 421 -5.69 -75.44 -52.11
C LYS A 421 -6.78 -74.51 -51.59
N GLU A 422 -8.02 -74.99 -51.46
CA GLU A 422 -9.10 -74.20 -50.86
C GLU A 422 -8.86 -73.95 -49.37
N ALA A 423 -8.40 -74.96 -48.63
CA ALA A 423 -8.02 -74.82 -47.23
C ALA A 423 -6.85 -73.83 -47.04
N GLU A 424 -5.85 -73.87 -47.93
CA GLU A 424 -4.70 -72.96 -47.92
C GLU A 424 -5.12 -71.50 -48.13
N ARG A 425 -6.03 -71.21 -49.08
CA ARG A 425 -6.58 -69.86 -49.28
C ARG A 425 -7.38 -69.36 -48.06
N THR A 426 -8.15 -70.22 -47.41
CA THR A 426 -8.89 -69.82 -46.20
C THR A 426 -7.97 -69.56 -45.01
N ALA A 427 -6.87 -70.31 -44.90
CA ALA A 427 -5.84 -70.07 -43.88
C ALA A 427 -5.10 -68.75 -44.12
N GLU A 428 -4.74 -68.43 -45.37
CA GLU A 428 -4.09 -67.17 -45.72
C GLU A 428 -4.95 -65.94 -45.37
N LEU A 429 -6.27 -66.00 -45.64
CA LEU A 429 -7.19 -64.91 -45.29
C LEU A 429 -7.33 -64.74 -43.77
N ALA A 430 -7.41 -65.83 -43.02
CA ALA A 430 -7.46 -65.78 -41.56
C ALA A 430 -6.15 -65.27 -40.95
N GLU A 431 -5.01 -65.62 -41.54
CA GLU A 431 -3.70 -65.13 -41.09
C GLU A 431 -3.53 -63.63 -41.39
N ALA A 432 -4.04 -63.14 -42.52
CA ALA A 432 -4.03 -61.71 -42.85
C ALA A 432 -4.86 -60.87 -41.86
N ASP A 433 -6.07 -61.32 -41.53
CA ASP A 433 -6.95 -60.63 -40.55
C ASP A 433 -6.35 -60.66 -39.14
N ALA A 434 -5.76 -61.79 -38.73
CA ALA A 434 -5.03 -61.89 -37.46
C ALA A 434 -3.84 -60.91 -37.38
N ARG A 435 -3.07 -60.77 -38.47
CA ARG A 435 -1.96 -59.79 -38.52
C ARG A 435 -2.43 -58.34 -38.45
N GLU A 436 -3.58 -58.01 -39.05
CA GLU A 436 -4.15 -56.67 -38.96
C GLU A 436 -4.61 -56.35 -37.53
N LYS A 437 -5.29 -57.31 -36.88
CA LYS A 437 -5.69 -57.19 -35.47
C LYS A 437 -4.51 -57.07 -34.52
N ASP A 438 -3.44 -57.83 -34.74
CA ASP A 438 -2.20 -57.70 -33.98
C ASP A 438 -1.56 -56.32 -34.15
N LYS A 439 -1.60 -55.76 -35.36
CA LYS A 439 -1.08 -54.40 -35.61
C LYS A 439 -1.89 -53.34 -34.86
N GLU A 440 -3.22 -53.41 -34.90
CA GLU A 440 -4.10 -52.52 -34.13
C GLU A 440 -3.85 -52.62 -32.62
N LEU A 441 -3.65 -53.85 -32.12
CA LEU A 441 -3.35 -54.12 -30.72
C LEU A 441 -2.00 -53.54 -30.31
N VAL A 442 -0.95 -53.68 -31.13
CA VAL A 442 0.37 -53.08 -30.88
C VAL A 442 0.29 -51.55 -30.84
N GLU A 443 -0.47 -50.93 -31.74
CA GLU A 443 -0.67 -49.47 -31.74
C GLU A 443 -1.44 -49.00 -30.50
N ALA A 444 -2.47 -49.74 -30.08
CA ALA A 444 -3.22 -49.44 -28.85
C ALA A 444 -2.34 -49.60 -27.59
N LEU A 445 -1.55 -50.68 -27.50
CA LEU A 445 -0.59 -50.90 -26.42
C LEU A 445 0.48 -49.81 -26.38
N LYS A 446 0.95 -49.34 -27.53
CA LYS A 446 1.89 -48.22 -27.61
C LYS A 446 1.27 -46.93 -27.07
N ARG A 447 0.04 -46.58 -27.48
CA ARG A 447 -0.70 -45.44 -26.94
C ARG A 447 -0.87 -45.57 -25.43
N LEU A 448 -1.26 -46.74 -24.94
CA LEU A 448 -1.48 -47.00 -23.51
C LEU A 448 -0.17 -46.86 -22.72
N LYS A 449 0.95 -47.35 -23.24
CA LYS A 449 2.29 -47.15 -22.66
C LYS A 449 2.72 -45.68 -22.65
N ASP A 450 2.40 -44.92 -23.71
CA ASP A 450 2.68 -43.48 -23.77
C ASP A 450 1.81 -42.70 -22.76
N TYR A 451 0.57 -43.15 -22.49
CA TYR A 451 -0.27 -42.64 -21.40
C TYR A 451 0.28 -43.00 -20.01
N GLU A 452 0.66 -44.26 -19.78
CA GLU A 452 1.22 -44.74 -18.50
C GLU A 452 2.55 -44.08 -18.16
N SER A 453 3.37 -43.78 -19.16
CA SER A 453 4.63 -43.04 -19.00
C SER A 453 4.42 -41.53 -18.85
N GLY A 454 3.17 -41.03 -18.97
CA GLY A 454 2.84 -39.61 -18.85
C GLY A 454 3.37 -38.73 -19.99
N VAL A 455 3.81 -39.34 -21.09
CA VAL A 455 4.36 -38.65 -22.27
C VAL A 455 3.24 -38.26 -23.25
N TYR A 456 2.12 -38.97 -23.22
CA TYR A 456 0.98 -38.66 -24.08
C TYR A 456 0.33 -37.32 -23.68
N GLY A 457 0.27 -36.39 -24.64
CA GLY A 457 -0.24 -35.03 -24.42
C GLY A 457 0.76 -34.05 -23.80
N LEU A 458 1.97 -34.50 -23.42
CA LEU A 458 3.03 -33.62 -22.91
C LEU A 458 3.51 -32.64 -23.98
N GLU A 459 3.67 -33.10 -25.23
CA GLU A 459 4.08 -32.24 -26.34
C GLU A 459 3.06 -31.12 -26.60
N ASP A 460 1.77 -31.45 -26.61
CA ASP A 460 0.68 -30.48 -26.82
C ASP A 460 0.62 -29.46 -25.66
N ALA A 461 0.74 -29.93 -24.41
CA ALA A 461 0.82 -29.06 -23.24
C ALA A 461 2.06 -28.15 -23.27
N VAL A 462 3.21 -28.65 -23.72
CA VAL A 462 4.44 -27.85 -23.88
C VAL A 462 4.28 -26.79 -24.96
N VAL A 463 3.60 -27.11 -26.07
CA VAL A 463 3.27 -26.14 -27.13
C VAL A 463 2.31 -25.07 -26.61
N GLU A 464 1.29 -25.44 -25.84
CA GLU A 464 0.35 -24.50 -25.22
C GLU A 464 1.06 -23.56 -24.22
N ILE A 465 1.93 -24.10 -23.36
CA ILE A 465 2.75 -23.30 -22.44
C ILE A 465 3.67 -22.34 -23.21
N LYS A 466 4.31 -22.78 -24.30
CA LYS A 466 5.13 -21.91 -25.16
C LYS A 466 4.31 -20.77 -25.76
N ASN A 467 3.09 -21.05 -26.22
CA ASN A 467 2.18 -20.04 -26.76
C ASN A 467 1.74 -19.02 -25.70
N CYS A 468 1.35 -19.48 -24.50
CA CYS A 468 1.01 -18.61 -23.37
C CYS A 468 2.21 -17.73 -22.97
N LYS A 469 3.42 -18.30 -22.91
CA LYS A 469 4.64 -17.54 -22.61
C LYS A 469 4.95 -16.49 -23.67
N ASN A 470 4.64 -16.75 -24.93
CA ASN A 470 4.78 -15.75 -26.00
C ASN A 470 3.73 -14.63 -25.88
N GLN A 471 2.49 -14.94 -25.52
CA GLN A 471 1.46 -13.91 -25.27
C GLN A 471 1.84 -13.00 -24.09
N ILE A 472 2.36 -13.57 -23.00
CA ILE A 472 2.85 -12.78 -21.85
C ILE A 472 3.96 -11.83 -22.31
N LYS A 473 4.95 -12.30 -23.07
CA LYS A 473 6.02 -11.44 -23.61
C LYS A 473 5.51 -10.31 -24.50
N ILE A 474 4.44 -10.53 -25.27
CA ILE A 474 3.84 -9.48 -26.11
C ILE A 474 3.19 -8.43 -25.20
N ARG A 475 2.42 -8.85 -24.19
CA ARG A 475 1.82 -7.93 -23.23
C ARG A 475 2.83 -7.15 -22.41
N ASP A 476 3.92 -7.78 -21.98
CA ASP A 476 5.00 -7.08 -21.26
C ASP A 476 5.62 -5.98 -22.12
N ARG A 477 5.82 -6.23 -23.42
CA ARG A 477 6.30 -5.20 -24.37
C ARG A 477 5.29 -4.07 -24.56
N GLU A 478 3.99 -4.39 -24.63
CA GLU A 478 2.93 -3.38 -24.72
C GLU A 478 2.90 -2.50 -23.46
N ILE A 479 3.01 -3.11 -22.27
CA ILE A 479 3.12 -2.38 -21.00
C ILE A 479 4.35 -1.47 -21.01
N GLU A 480 5.53 -1.96 -21.42
CA GLU A 480 6.74 -1.13 -21.52
C GLU A 480 6.56 0.05 -22.48
N ILE A 481 5.85 -0.13 -23.60
CA ILE A 481 5.55 0.96 -24.55
C ILE A 481 4.63 1.98 -23.88
N LEU A 482 3.54 1.53 -23.25
CA LEU A 482 2.59 2.40 -22.55
C LEU A 482 3.27 3.17 -21.40
N THR A 483 4.15 2.52 -20.63
CA THR A 483 4.92 3.21 -19.58
C THR A 483 5.83 4.29 -20.17
N LYS A 484 6.48 4.04 -21.31
CA LYS A 484 7.28 5.07 -22.01
C LYS A 484 6.42 6.21 -22.54
N GLU A 485 5.20 5.94 -22.98
CA GLU A 485 4.25 6.98 -23.41
C GLU A 485 3.76 7.81 -22.24
N ILE A 486 3.43 7.18 -21.11
CA ILE A 486 3.07 7.88 -19.86
C ILE A 486 4.20 8.81 -19.44
N ASN A 487 5.43 8.31 -19.33
CA ASN A 487 6.57 9.15 -18.93
C ASN A 487 6.80 10.32 -19.91
N LYS A 488 6.57 10.13 -21.22
CA LYS A 488 6.65 11.22 -22.20
C LYS A 488 5.54 12.26 -22.01
N LEU A 489 4.33 11.83 -21.67
CA LEU A 489 3.22 12.72 -21.38
C LEU A 489 3.46 13.50 -20.08
N GLU A 490 4.01 12.85 -19.06
CA GLU A 490 4.42 13.48 -17.81
C GLU A 490 5.47 14.57 -18.05
N LEU A 491 6.50 14.30 -18.87
CA LEU A 491 7.49 15.32 -19.25
C LEU A 491 6.83 16.51 -19.97
N LYS A 492 5.93 16.26 -20.92
CA LYS A 492 5.19 17.34 -21.59
C LYS A 492 4.33 18.15 -20.63
N ILE A 493 3.71 17.50 -19.64
CA ILE A 493 2.95 18.19 -18.59
C ILE A 493 3.89 19.08 -17.78
N SER A 494 5.08 18.59 -17.41
CA SER A 494 6.10 19.40 -16.75
C SER A 494 6.49 20.61 -17.58
N ASP A 495 6.81 20.43 -18.86
CA ASP A 495 7.16 21.53 -19.78
C ASP A 495 6.03 22.59 -19.84
N PHE A 496 4.77 22.15 -19.92
CA PHE A 496 3.62 23.07 -19.90
C PHE A 496 3.43 23.79 -18.57
N LEU A 497 3.76 23.14 -17.45
CA LEU A 497 3.73 23.77 -16.13
C LEU A 497 4.80 24.85 -16.03
N ASP A 498 6.02 24.57 -16.48
CA ASP A 498 7.13 25.52 -16.52
C ASP A 498 6.81 26.73 -17.43
N GLU A 499 6.22 26.48 -18.61
CA GLU A 499 5.76 27.56 -19.51
C GLU A 499 4.66 28.42 -18.86
N ASN A 500 3.71 27.80 -18.16
CA ASN A 500 2.64 28.50 -17.46
C ASN A 500 3.21 29.37 -16.33
N GLU A 501 4.18 28.86 -15.59
CA GLU A 501 4.87 29.61 -14.55
C GLU A 501 5.64 30.81 -15.14
N ALA A 502 6.39 30.62 -16.23
CA ALA A 502 7.06 31.71 -16.93
C ALA A 502 6.09 32.78 -17.46
N LEU A 503 4.91 32.38 -17.94
CA LEU A 503 3.85 33.31 -18.37
C LEU A 503 3.25 34.07 -17.18
N ARG A 504 3.04 33.41 -16.04
CA ARG A 504 2.56 34.03 -14.80
C ARG A 504 3.56 35.07 -14.28
N GLU A 505 4.85 34.77 -14.28
CA GLU A 505 5.90 35.72 -13.91
C GLU A 505 5.93 36.96 -14.82
N ARG A 506 5.80 36.77 -16.15
CA ARG A 506 5.73 37.89 -17.09
C ARG A 506 4.48 38.76 -16.85
N ALA A 507 3.34 38.15 -16.58
CA ALA A 507 2.11 38.89 -16.28
C ALA A 507 2.22 39.67 -14.96
N LEU A 508 2.93 39.12 -13.97
CA LEU A 508 3.21 39.80 -12.70
C LEU A 508 4.12 41.03 -12.93
N ASN A 509 5.19 40.86 -13.70
CA ASN A 509 6.14 41.93 -14.00
C ASN A 509 5.57 43.06 -14.88
N GLN A 510 4.50 42.80 -15.65
CA GLN A 510 3.81 43.83 -16.43
C GLN A 510 2.79 44.65 -15.61
N ARG A 511 2.45 44.20 -14.39
CA ARG A 511 1.53 44.90 -13.49
C ARG A 511 2.24 45.83 -12.49
N GLN A 512 3.57 45.77 -12.41
CA GLN A 512 4.42 46.76 -11.74
C GLN A 512 4.89 47.80 -12.76
#